data_AF-A0A3B9QMG2-F1
#
_entry.id   AF-A0A3B9QMG2-F1
#
_cell.length_a   1.000
_cell.length_b   1.000
_cell.length_c   1.000
_cell.angle_alpha   90.00
_cell.angle_beta   90.00
_cell.angle_gamma   90.00
#
_symmetry.space_group_name_H-M   'P 1'
#
loop_
_entity.id
_entity.type
_entity.pdbx_description
1 polymer ?
#
loop_
_entity_poly.entity_id
_entity_poly.type
_entity_poly.pdbx_seq_one_letter_code
_entity_poly.pdbx_strand_id
1 'polypeptide(L)'
;MLFAGGLVALSLWGQGAVRPAELGAELARLLSTYAPVELFRQRLALGSLAGQGEVSPQPALEALAGTEEALRALAEALSGDPAWEGTYQALVKALEEVGRGARALEGVPEEELVGALGQVRGALEGVVTAASSDADGQGQGWPLQAAFLAQTVLLAPSPLYLNVEESWAAYLMRGLPPGFPSEGALALDVLLGLANRRLSREEEGRAREAAQVLLESLLGPVGGGGGA
;
A
#
# COMPACT_ATOMS: atom_id res chain seq x y z
N MET A 1 9.89 12.27 -18.23
CA MET A 1 8.50 12.62 -17.89
C MET A 1 8.40 12.59 -16.37
N LEU A 2 8.05 13.73 -15.77
CA LEU A 2 8.10 13.98 -14.33
C LEU A 2 7.05 13.14 -13.58
N PHE A 3 7.49 12.19 -12.76
CA PHE A 3 6.66 11.64 -11.67
C PHE A 3 6.80 12.57 -10.46
N ALA A 4 6.10 13.72 -10.51
CA ALA A 4 6.01 14.67 -9.40
C ALA A 4 4.57 14.75 -8.84
N GLY A 5 3.79 13.69 -9.00
CA GLY A 5 2.37 13.65 -8.64
C GLY A 5 2.03 13.04 -7.28
N GLY A 6 2.99 12.39 -6.60
CA GLY A 6 2.70 11.58 -5.40
C GLY A 6 2.69 12.33 -4.06
N LEU A 7 3.46 13.42 -3.93
CA LEU A 7 3.78 14.04 -2.63
C LEU A 7 2.84 15.19 -2.21
N VAL A 8 1.91 15.62 -3.07
CA VAL A 8 1.05 16.79 -2.78
C VAL A 8 -0.04 16.49 -1.74
N ALA A 9 -0.32 15.21 -1.43
CA ALA A 9 -1.37 14.84 -0.48
C ALA A 9 -0.93 14.89 0.99
N LEU A 10 0.37 14.71 1.29
CA LEU A 10 0.86 14.58 2.67
C LEU A 10 1.01 15.92 3.40
N SER A 11 1.20 17.02 2.66
CA SER A 11 1.29 18.39 3.22
C SER A 11 -0.06 18.98 3.63
N LEU A 12 -1.15 18.22 3.50
CA LEU A 12 -2.51 18.61 3.90
C LEU A 12 -3.05 17.79 5.08
N TRP A 13 -2.23 16.96 5.72
CA TRP A 13 -2.58 16.42 7.04
C TRP A 13 -2.62 17.57 8.04
N GLY A 14 -3.80 18.20 8.11
CA GLY A 14 -4.16 19.11 9.20
C GLY A 14 -4.00 18.39 10.53
N GLN A 15 -3.98 19.16 11.62
CA GLN A 15 -3.75 18.70 12.99
C GLN A 15 -4.80 17.70 13.56
N GLY A 16 -5.55 16.98 12.73
CA GLY A 16 -6.48 15.92 13.10
C GLY A 16 -5.83 14.53 13.07
N ALA A 17 -6.42 13.59 13.81
CA ALA A 17 -5.99 12.19 13.81
C ALA A 17 -6.14 11.56 12.42
N VAL A 18 -5.15 10.76 12.01
CA VAL A 18 -5.15 10.05 10.72
C VAL A 18 -6.29 9.04 10.69
N ARG A 19 -7.18 9.11 9.69
CA ARG A 19 -8.28 8.15 9.56
C ARG A 19 -7.75 6.80 9.05
N PRO A 20 -8.27 5.65 9.53
CA PRO A 20 -7.80 4.34 9.07
C PRO A 20 -7.87 4.13 7.56
N ALA A 21 -8.91 4.66 6.89
CA ALA A 21 -9.03 4.60 5.43
C ALA A 21 -7.93 5.40 4.71
N GLU A 22 -7.54 6.57 5.24
CA GLU A 22 -6.45 7.38 4.67
C GLU A 22 -5.13 6.64 4.81
N LEU A 23 -4.87 6.09 6.00
CA LEU A 23 -3.67 5.28 6.24
C LEU A 23 -3.63 4.06 5.31
N GLY A 24 -4.75 3.34 5.14
CA GLY A 24 -4.83 2.21 4.21
C GLY A 24 -4.45 2.58 2.78
N ALA A 25 -4.94 3.73 2.30
CA ALA A 25 -4.57 4.23 0.96
C ALA A 25 -3.08 4.62 0.88
N GLU A 26 -2.55 5.33 1.87
CA GLU A 26 -1.14 5.73 1.87
C GLU A 26 -0.19 4.54 1.97
N LEU A 27 -0.57 3.48 2.70
CA LEU A 27 0.20 2.24 2.74
C LEU A 27 0.24 1.53 1.37
N ALA A 28 -0.85 1.55 0.61
CA ALA A 28 -0.85 1.03 -0.76
C ALA A 28 0.08 1.85 -1.69
N ARG A 29 0.11 3.18 -1.52
CA ARG A 29 1.04 4.07 -2.25
C ARG A 29 2.49 3.80 -1.89
N LEU A 30 2.78 3.68 -0.60
CA LEU A 30 4.11 3.32 -0.09
C LEU A 30 4.62 2.03 -0.75
N LEU A 31 3.79 0.98 -0.78
CA LEU A 31 4.16 -0.30 -1.41
C LEU A 31 4.33 -0.17 -2.92
N SER A 32 3.52 0.64 -3.59
CA SER A 32 3.67 0.90 -5.03
C SER A 32 4.98 1.62 -5.35
N THR A 33 5.43 2.55 -4.50
CA THR A 33 6.72 3.24 -4.67
C THR A 33 7.90 2.25 -4.62
N TYR A 34 7.75 1.16 -3.86
CA TYR A 34 8.77 0.12 -3.70
C TYR A 34 8.84 -0.87 -4.88
N ALA A 35 7.88 -0.85 -5.82
CA ALA A 35 7.80 -1.82 -6.91
C ALA A 35 9.09 -1.96 -7.76
N PRO A 36 9.84 -0.88 -8.10
CA PRO A 36 11.09 -1.00 -8.83
C PRO A 36 12.16 -1.81 -8.08
N VAL A 37 12.17 -1.76 -6.74
CA VAL A 37 13.10 -2.55 -5.91
C VAL A 37 12.77 -4.03 -5.99
N GLU A 38 11.48 -4.39 -5.94
CA GLU A 38 11.04 -5.79 -6.10
C GLU A 38 11.38 -6.33 -7.49
N LEU A 39 11.15 -5.54 -8.55
CA LEU A 39 11.53 -5.93 -9.91
C LEU A 39 13.03 -6.15 -10.04
N PHE A 40 13.83 -5.26 -9.44
CA PHE A 40 15.28 -5.40 -9.41
C PHE A 40 15.70 -6.67 -8.67
N ARG A 41 15.18 -6.90 -7.45
CA ARG A 41 15.44 -8.10 -6.64
C ARG A 41 15.09 -9.40 -7.38
N GLN A 42 13.94 -9.43 -8.05
CA GLN A 42 13.50 -10.59 -8.85
C GLN A 42 14.44 -10.83 -10.03
N ARG A 43 14.90 -9.77 -10.71
CA ARG A 43 15.85 -9.90 -11.81
C ARG A 43 17.20 -10.42 -11.37
N LEU A 44 17.71 -10.00 -10.21
CA LEU A 44 18.92 -10.58 -9.62
C LEU A 44 18.73 -12.08 -9.34
N ALA A 45 17.65 -12.42 -8.62
CA ALA A 45 17.34 -13.82 -8.30
C ALA A 45 17.24 -14.70 -9.55
N LEU A 46 16.65 -14.21 -10.65
CA LEU A 46 16.55 -14.94 -11.91
C LEU A 46 17.86 -14.91 -12.72
N GLY A 47 18.60 -13.79 -12.69
CA GLY A 47 19.87 -13.61 -13.38
C GLY A 47 20.92 -14.61 -12.92
N SER A 48 20.97 -14.86 -11.61
CA SER A 48 21.81 -15.91 -11.00
C SER A 48 21.55 -17.31 -11.57
N LEU A 49 20.33 -17.58 -12.07
CA LEU A 49 19.93 -18.88 -12.64
C LEU A 49 20.11 -18.95 -14.17
N ALA A 50 19.98 -17.82 -14.86
CA ALA A 50 19.90 -17.76 -16.33
C ALA A 50 21.16 -17.21 -17.01
N GLY A 51 22.18 -16.78 -16.26
CA GLY A 51 23.42 -16.22 -16.81
C GLY A 51 23.21 -14.91 -17.59
N GLN A 52 22.21 -14.12 -17.20
CA GLN A 52 21.87 -12.85 -17.87
C GLN A 52 22.76 -11.70 -17.40
N GLY A 53 22.84 -10.65 -18.22
CA GLY A 53 23.72 -9.49 -18.02
C GLY A 53 23.35 -8.60 -16.82
N GLU A 54 24.26 -7.68 -16.52
CA GLU A 54 24.21 -6.77 -15.37
C GLU A 54 22.91 -5.92 -15.36
N VAL A 55 22.22 -5.93 -14.23
CA VAL A 55 20.99 -5.14 -14.01
C VAL A 55 21.38 -3.84 -13.33
N SER A 56 20.97 -2.70 -13.89
CA SER A 56 21.25 -1.40 -13.26
C SER A 56 20.50 -1.26 -11.92
N PRO A 57 21.19 -0.90 -10.82
CA PRO A 57 20.57 -0.66 -9.52
C PRO A 57 19.90 0.72 -9.41
N GLN A 58 20.11 1.62 -10.38
CA GLN A 58 19.68 3.02 -10.29
C GLN A 58 18.17 3.19 -10.03
N PRO A 59 17.24 2.50 -10.74
CA PRO A 59 15.81 2.62 -10.43
C PRO A 59 15.44 2.09 -9.04
N ALA A 60 16.19 1.12 -8.51
CA ALA A 60 15.96 0.59 -7.16
C ALA A 60 16.44 1.59 -6.10
N LEU A 61 17.58 2.26 -6.31
CA LEU A 61 18.06 3.33 -5.43
C LEU A 61 17.07 4.49 -5.36
N GLU A 62 16.57 4.96 -6.50
CA GLU A 62 15.56 6.03 -6.57
C GLU A 62 14.26 5.63 -5.85
N ALA A 63 13.82 4.39 -6.05
CA ALA A 63 12.63 3.85 -5.37
C ALA A 63 12.83 3.74 -3.85
N LEU A 64 13.99 3.28 -3.37
CA LEU A 64 14.31 3.25 -1.94
C LEU A 64 14.30 4.64 -1.32
N ALA A 65 14.86 5.65 -2.00
CA ALA A 65 14.81 7.03 -1.53
C ALA A 65 13.37 7.55 -1.41
N GLY A 66 12.52 7.27 -2.40
CA GLY A 66 11.11 7.63 -2.35
C GLY A 66 10.33 6.86 -1.27
N THR A 67 10.64 5.59 -1.05
CA THR A 67 10.09 4.78 0.04
C THR A 67 10.52 5.34 1.40
N GLU A 68 11.79 5.74 1.57
CA GLU A 68 12.29 6.36 2.80
C GLU A 68 11.54 7.66 3.11
N GLU A 69 11.37 8.54 2.11
CA GLU A 69 10.62 9.79 2.26
C GLU A 69 9.17 9.53 2.69
N ALA A 70 8.47 8.59 2.03
CA ALA A 70 7.10 8.23 2.36
C ALA A 70 6.97 7.65 3.78
N LEU A 71 7.91 6.79 4.19
CA LEU A 71 7.95 6.24 5.55
C LEU A 71 8.17 7.33 6.60
N ARG A 72 9.05 8.30 6.35
CA ARG A 72 9.29 9.43 7.27
C ARG A 72 8.04 10.28 7.42
N ALA A 73 7.35 10.60 6.33
CA ALA A 73 6.12 11.37 6.36
C ALA A 73 5.01 10.65 7.15
N LEU A 74 4.83 9.35 6.93
CA LEU A 74 3.90 8.51 7.70
C LEU A 74 4.28 8.48 9.19
N ALA A 75 5.56 8.29 9.51
CA ALA A 75 6.02 8.25 10.90
C ALA A 75 5.80 9.58 11.62
N GLU A 76 6.04 10.71 10.94
CA GLU A 76 5.78 12.04 11.47
C GLU A 76 4.29 12.25 11.78
N ALA A 77 3.40 11.82 10.89
CA ALA A 77 1.97 12.00 11.05
C ALA A 77 1.33 11.13 12.14
N LEU A 78 1.89 9.95 12.38
CA LEU A 78 1.44 9.06 13.45
C LEU A 78 2.17 9.31 14.78
N SER A 79 3.16 10.22 14.80
CA SER A 79 4.00 10.49 15.96
C SER A 79 3.17 11.02 17.13
N GLY A 80 3.19 10.27 18.24
CA GLY A 80 2.49 10.65 19.46
C GLY A 80 0.98 10.38 19.43
N ASP A 81 0.46 9.69 18.42
CA ASP A 81 -0.91 9.17 18.42
C ASP A 81 -0.94 7.77 19.06
N PRO A 82 -1.50 7.61 20.28
CA PRO A 82 -1.54 6.31 20.95
C PRO A 82 -2.35 5.26 20.21
N ALA A 83 -3.23 5.66 19.29
CA ALA A 83 -4.01 4.75 18.47
C ALA A 83 -3.17 3.99 17.44
N TRP A 84 -1.98 4.50 17.11
CA TRP A 84 -1.10 3.99 16.06
C TRP A 84 0.31 3.65 16.56
N GLU A 85 0.49 3.44 17.86
CA GLU A 85 1.81 3.17 18.45
C GLU A 85 2.50 1.96 17.80
N GLY A 86 1.77 0.87 17.56
CA GLY A 86 2.33 -0.33 16.92
C GLY A 86 2.79 -0.05 15.50
N THR A 87 1.99 0.69 14.75
CA THR A 87 2.27 1.13 13.37
C THR A 87 3.48 2.06 13.33
N TYR A 88 3.56 3.01 14.25
CA TYR A 88 4.70 3.92 14.39
C TYR A 88 6.01 3.16 14.62
N GLN A 89 6.03 2.20 15.55
CA GLN A 89 7.22 1.37 15.78
C GLN A 89 7.61 0.54 14.54
N ALA A 90 6.61 0.02 13.81
CA ALA A 90 6.87 -0.69 12.56
C ALA A 90 7.44 0.23 11.46
N LEU A 91 6.98 1.48 11.37
CA LEU A 91 7.51 2.49 10.43
C LEU A 91 8.97 2.83 10.75
N VAL A 92 9.30 3.03 12.02
CA VAL A 92 10.69 3.27 12.47
C VAL A 92 11.60 2.11 12.08
N LYS A 93 11.16 0.87 12.34
CA LYS A 93 11.91 -0.33 11.93
C LYS A 93 12.06 -0.41 10.40
N ALA A 94 11.01 -0.10 9.65
CA ALA A 94 11.07 -0.11 8.18
C ALA A 94 12.05 0.93 7.63
N LEU A 95 12.16 2.12 8.25
CA LEU A 95 13.16 3.12 7.90
C LEU A 95 14.59 2.61 8.09
N GLU A 96 14.86 1.91 9.19
CA GLU A 96 16.17 1.30 9.43
C GLU A 96 16.52 0.26 8.35
N GLU A 97 15.58 -0.61 8.00
CA GLU A 97 15.80 -1.64 6.98
C GLU A 97 15.96 -1.02 5.60
N VAL A 98 15.15 -0.02 5.21
CA VAL A 98 15.31 0.72 3.95
C VAL A 98 16.71 1.33 3.84
N GLY A 99 17.20 1.96 4.91
CA GLY A 99 18.56 2.49 4.96
C GLY A 99 19.64 1.41 4.84
N ARG A 100 19.42 0.20 5.38
CA ARG A 100 20.32 -0.95 5.18
C ARG A 100 20.28 -1.47 3.74
N GLY A 101 19.09 -1.57 3.14
CA GLY A 101 18.90 -1.97 1.74
C GLY A 101 19.57 -1.01 0.76
N ALA A 102 19.49 0.30 1.02
CA ALA A 102 20.16 1.32 0.21
C ALA A 102 21.69 1.17 0.26
N ARG A 103 22.25 1.00 1.47
CA ARG A 103 23.70 0.72 1.63
C ARG A 103 24.13 -0.59 0.97
N ALA A 104 23.27 -1.61 1.00
CA ALA A 104 23.56 -2.90 0.35
C ALA A 104 23.72 -2.73 -1.16
N LEU A 105 22.86 -1.95 -1.82
CA LEU A 105 22.94 -1.69 -3.27
C LEU A 105 24.27 -1.06 -3.71
N GLU A 106 25.01 -0.43 -2.81
CA GLU A 106 26.25 0.29 -3.12
C GLU A 106 27.53 -0.56 -2.92
N GLY A 107 27.45 -1.76 -2.30
CA GLY A 107 28.70 -2.43 -1.93
C GLY A 107 28.65 -3.86 -1.39
N VAL A 108 27.53 -4.58 -1.43
CA VAL A 108 27.50 -6.01 -1.02
C VAL A 108 27.39 -6.96 -2.22
N PRO A 109 27.84 -8.22 -2.10
CA PRO A 109 27.63 -9.24 -3.13
C PRO A 109 26.13 -9.48 -3.43
N GLU A 110 25.83 -9.95 -4.65
CA GLU A 110 24.45 -10.12 -5.14
C GLU A 110 23.57 -11.02 -4.25
N GLU A 111 24.12 -12.11 -3.71
CA GLU A 111 23.40 -13.04 -2.84
C GLU A 111 22.95 -12.36 -1.53
N GLU A 112 23.83 -11.56 -0.93
CA GLU A 112 23.54 -10.78 0.27
C GLU A 112 22.56 -9.64 -0.04
N LEU A 113 22.64 -9.07 -1.24
CA LEU A 113 21.74 -8.01 -1.70
C LEU A 113 20.30 -8.50 -1.85
N VAL A 114 20.06 -9.68 -2.41
CA VAL A 114 18.70 -10.27 -2.50
C VAL A 114 18.11 -10.47 -1.09
N GLY A 115 18.94 -10.93 -0.15
CA GLY A 115 18.56 -11.06 1.26
C GLY A 115 18.21 -9.72 1.91
N ALA A 116 19.06 -8.70 1.74
CA ALA A 116 18.85 -7.36 2.29
C ALA A 116 17.56 -6.71 1.75
N LEU A 117 17.31 -6.77 0.44
CA LEU A 117 16.08 -6.26 -0.16
C LEU A 117 14.84 -7.07 0.28
N GLY A 118 15.01 -8.36 0.56
CA GLY A 118 13.98 -9.20 1.17
C GLY A 118 13.62 -8.74 2.59
N GLN A 119 14.60 -8.31 3.39
CA GLN A 119 14.36 -7.75 4.73
C GLN A 119 13.60 -6.43 4.66
N VAL A 120 13.93 -5.55 3.71
CA VAL A 120 13.17 -4.31 3.47
C VAL A 120 11.71 -4.64 3.16
N ARG A 121 11.47 -5.59 2.25
CA ARG A 121 10.11 -6.02 1.91
C ARG A 121 9.34 -6.53 3.12
N GLY A 122 9.95 -7.40 3.91
CA GLY A 122 9.34 -7.93 5.14
C GLY A 122 9.04 -6.84 6.18
N ALA A 123 9.89 -5.81 6.28
CA ALA A 123 9.64 -4.67 7.16
C ALA A 123 8.44 -3.83 6.69
N LEU A 124 8.31 -3.58 5.37
CA LEU A 124 7.14 -2.90 4.80
C LEU A 124 5.85 -3.71 5.00
N GLU A 125 5.89 -5.03 4.87
CA GLU A 125 4.76 -5.91 5.22
C GLU A 125 4.41 -5.83 6.71
N GLY A 126 5.44 -5.72 7.56
CA GLY A 126 5.28 -5.48 8.99
C GLY A 126 4.50 -4.19 9.30
N VAL A 127 4.74 -3.12 8.54
CA VAL A 127 3.97 -1.87 8.69
C VAL A 127 2.49 -2.09 8.39
N VAL A 128 2.15 -2.76 7.28
CA VAL A 128 0.75 -3.03 6.91
C VAL A 128 0.06 -3.91 7.96
N THR A 129 0.79 -4.89 8.49
CA THR A 129 0.28 -5.79 9.54
C THR A 129 0.02 -5.03 10.84
N ALA A 130 0.96 -4.17 11.26
CA ALA A 130 0.82 -3.35 12.45
C ALA A 130 -0.35 -2.37 12.32
N ALA A 131 -0.47 -1.69 11.17
CA ALA A 131 -1.59 -0.79 10.87
C ALA A 131 -2.94 -1.51 10.90
N SER A 132 -3.02 -2.72 10.34
CA SER A 132 -4.24 -3.51 10.41
C SER A 132 -4.59 -3.88 11.85
N SER A 133 -3.60 -4.29 12.66
CA SER A 133 -3.80 -4.64 14.08
C SER A 133 -4.23 -3.45 14.93
N ASP A 134 -3.61 -2.28 14.74
CA ASP A 134 -3.95 -1.06 15.46
C ASP A 134 -5.36 -0.58 15.08
N ALA A 135 -5.71 -0.64 13.80
CA ALA A 135 -7.05 -0.29 13.32
C ALA A 135 -8.11 -1.27 13.84
N ASP A 136 -7.84 -2.58 13.87
CA ASP A 136 -8.71 -3.59 14.45
C ASP A 136 -8.92 -3.36 15.96
N GLY A 137 -7.85 -2.99 16.69
CA GLY A 137 -7.93 -2.63 18.11
C GLY A 137 -8.87 -1.44 18.39
N GLN A 138 -9.09 -0.60 17.39
CA GLN A 138 -10.02 0.53 17.42
C GLN A 138 -11.41 0.19 16.85
N GLY A 139 -11.64 -1.03 16.37
CA GLY A 139 -12.86 -1.42 15.66
C GLY A 139 -13.00 -0.79 14.27
N GLN A 140 -11.91 -0.31 13.67
CA GLN A 140 -11.87 0.37 12.37
C GLN A 140 -10.91 -0.28 11.36
N GLY A 141 -10.61 -1.57 11.50
CA GLY A 141 -9.77 -2.28 10.52
C GLY A 141 -10.41 -2.40 9.15
N TRP A 142 -11.74 -2.46 9.06
CA TRP A 142 -12.42 -2.61 7.77
C TRP A 142 -12.18 -1.41 6.83
N PRO A 143 -12.39 -0.13 7.27
CA PRO A 143 -12.07 1.02 6.44
C PRO A 143 -10.62 1.04 5.93
N LEU A 144 -9.66 0.64 6.78
CA LEU A 144 -8.24 0.57 6.40
C LEU A 144 -8.02 -0.45 5.28
N GLN A 145 -8.51 -1.68 5.46
CA GLN A 145 -8.28 -2.75 4.50
C GLN A 145 -9.03 -2.52 3.18
N ALA A 146 -10.24 -1.97 3.23
CA ALA A 146 -11.01 -1.62 2.03
C ALA A 146 -10.33 -0.51 1.21
N ALA A 147 -9.80 0.53 1.88
CA ALA A 147 -9.06 1.60 1.21
C ALA A 147 -7.73 1.10 0.63
N PHE A 148 -7.03 0.24 1.37
CA PHE A 148 -5.80 -0.41 0.90
C PHE A 148 -6.05 -1.23 -0.37
N LEU A 149 -7.13 -2.02 -0.41
CA LEU A 149 -7.54 -2.79 -1.60
C LEU A 149 -7.83 -1.85 -2.79
N ALA A 150 -8.69 -0.85 -2.58
CA ALA A 150 -9.09 0.08 -3.63
C ALA A 150 -7.88 0.82 -4.21
N GLN A 151 -7.03 1.38 -3.36
CA GLN A 151 -5.85 2.12 -3.79
C GLN A 151 -4.82 1.20 -4.48
N THR A 152 -4.68 -0.06 -4.03
CA THR A 152 -3.85 -1.07 -4.71
C THR A 152 -4.34 -1.31 -6.14
N VAL A 153 -5.66 -1.48 -6.35
CA VAL A 153 -6.23 -1.67 -7.69
C VAL A 153 -5.97 -0.46 -8.59
N LEU A 154 -6.10 0.75 -8.06
CA LEU A 154 -5.86 1.99 -8.81
C LEU A 154 -4.40 2.14 -9.24
N LEU A 155 -3.46 1.73 -8.39
CA LEU A 155 -2.01 1.86 -8.65
C LEU A 155 -1.44 0.70 -9.47
N ALA A 156 -2.10 -0.45 -9.48
CA ALA A 156 -1.60 -1.63 -10.14
C ALA A 156 -1.39 -1.39 -11.65
N PRO A 157 -0.27 -1.86 -12.23
CA PRO A 157 -0.01 -1.75 -13.66
C PRO A 157 -0.96 -2.65 -14.46
N SER A 158 -1.17 -2.34 -15.74
CA SER A 158 -1.90 -3.22 -16.66
C SER A 158 -0.95 -4.25 -17.31
N PRO A 159 -1.39 -5.51 -17.51
CA PRO A 159 -2.73 -6.02 -17.19
C PRO A 159 -2.93 -6.20 -15.67
N LEU A 160 -4.11 -5.81 -15.20
CA LEU A 160 -4.45 -5.90 -13.78
C LEU A 160 -4.63 -7.37 -13.38
N TYR A 161 -3.86 -7.78 -12.38
CA TYR A 161 -4.07 -9.05 -11.68
C TYR A 161 -4.44 -8.76 -10.23
N LEU A 162 -5.73 -8.93 -9.93
CA LEU A 162 -6.27 -8.75 -8.59
C LEU A 162 -6.29 -10.09 -7.87
N ASN A 163 -5.27 -10.35 -7.04
CA ASN A 163 -5.23 -11.53 -6.19
C ASN A 163 -5.69 -11.17 -4.78
N VAL A 164 -6.82 -11.73 -4.36
CA VAL A 164 -7.43 -11.48 -3.05
C VAL A 164 -7.63 -12.83 -2.38
N GLU A 165 -6.97 -13.02 -1.24
CA GLU A 165 -7.09 -14.25 -0.46
C GLU A 165 -8.53 -14.42 0.08
N GLU A 166 -9.02 -15.66 0.15
CA GLU A 166 -10.42 -15.95 0.45
C GLU A 166 -10.84 -15.47 1.85
N SER A 167 -9.99 -15.64 2.86
CA SER A 167 -10.27 -15.15 4.21
C SER A 167 -10.31 -13.62 4.27
N TRP A 168 -9.48 -12.94 3.47
CA TRP A 168 -9.51 -11.48 3.34
C TRP A 168 -10.78 -10.99 2.65
N ALA A 169 -11.18 -11.63 1.55
CA ALA A 169 -12.45 -11.34 0.88
C ALA A 169 -13.65 -11.56 1.83
N ALA A 170 -13.64 -12.64 2.60
CA ALA A 170 -14.69 -12.92 3.58
C ALA A 170 -14.73 -11.88 4.71
N TYR A 171 -13.57 -11.42 5.18
CA TYR A 171 -13.47 -10.33 6.15
C TYR A 171 -14.11 -9.03 5.61
N LEU A 172 -13.74 -8.63 4.40
CA LEU A 172 -14.28 -7.41 3.77
C LEU A 172 -15.80 -7.51 3.53
N MET A 173 -16.31 -8.67 3.13
CA MET A 173 -17.75 -8.85 2.92
C MET A 173 -18.55 -8.82 4.22
N ARG A 174 -18.03 -9.43 5.30
CA ARG A 174 -18.74 -9.51 6.59
C ARG A 174 -18.59 -8.26 7.43
N GLY A 175 -17.49 -7.52 7.26
CA GLY A 175 -17.15 -6.34 8.05
C GLY A 175 -17.74 -5.03 7.55
N LEU A 176 -18.62 -5.06 6.54
CA LEU A 176 -19.25 -3.86 5.97
C LEU A 176 -19.94 -3.04 7.08
N PRO A 177 -19.51 -1.78 7.33
CA PRO A 177 -20.08 -0.97 8.41
C PRO A 177 -21.57 -0.66 8.17
N PRO A 178 -22.40 -0.63 9.23
CA PRO A 178 -23.78 -0.19 9.13
C PRO A 178 -23.87 1.24 8.56
N GLY A 179 -24.73 1.44 7.56
CA GLY A 179 -24.91 2.76 6.94
C GLY A 179 -23.82 3.16 5.94
N PHE A 180 -22.89 2.27 5.58
CA PHE A 180 -21.95 2.50 4.49
C PHE A 180 -22.70 2.75 3.16
N PRO A 181 -22.26 3.71 2.32
CA PRO A 181 -22.96 4.03 1.07
C PRO A 181 -23.14 2.80 0.17
N SER A 182 -24.35 2.64 -0.38
CA SER A 182 -24.69 1.49 -1.24
C SER A 182 -23.80 1.41 -2.49
N GLU A 183 -23.41 2.56 -3.04
CA GLU A 183 -22.51 2.63 -4.19
C GLU A 183 -21.12 2.06 -3.85
N GLY A 184 -20.57 2.40 -2.69
CA GLY A 184 -19.31 1.83 -2.20
C GLY A 184 -19.43 0.33 -1.93
N ALA A 185 -20.53 -0.14 -1.35
CA ALA A 185 -20.75 -1.56 -1.11
C ALA A 185 -20.82 -2.36 -2.43
N LEU A 186 -21.56 -1.86 -3.42
CA LEU A 186 -21.61 -2.45 -4.77
C LEU A 186 -20.25 -2.44 -5.46
N ALA A 187 -19.48 -1.37 -5.27
CA ALA A 187 -18.12 -1.29 -5.79
C ALA A 187 -17.19 -2.36 -5.18
N LEU A 188 -17.29 -2.60 -3.87
CA LEU A 188 -16.56 -3.70 -3.23
C LEU A 188 -16.97 -5.07 -3.79
N ASP A 189 -18.27 -5.32 -3.97
CA ASP A 189 -18.77 -6.56 -4.58
C ASP A 189 -18.20 -6.78 -5.99
N VAL A 190 -18.13 -5.72 -6.80
CA VAL A 190 -17.53 -5.77 -8.14
C VAL A 190 -16.06 -6.15 -8.04
N LEU A 191 -15.27 -5.50 -7.18
CA LEU A 191 -13.86 -5.81 -7.01
C LEU A 191 -13.63 -7.27 -6.62
N LEU A 192 -14.37 -7.76 -5.63
CA LEU A 192 -14.24 -9.14 -5.16
C LEU A 192 -14.72 -10.15 -6.21
N GLY A 193 -15.76 -9.83 -7.01
CA GLY A 193 -16.22 -10.66 -8.13
C GLY A 193 -15.26 -10.69 -9.33
N LEU A 194 -14.35 -9.72 -9.43
CA LEU A 194 -13.28 -9.69 -10.43
C LEU A 194 -11.96 -10.30 -9.92
N ALA A 195 -11.84 -10.58 -8.63
CA ALA A 195 -10.61 -11.13 -8.06
C ALA A 195 -10.28 -12.56 -8.54
N ASN A 196 -9.02 -12.94 -8.40
CA ASN A 196 -8.46 -14.29 -8.60
C ASN A 196 -8.62 -14.85 -10.02
N ARG A 197 -8.81 -13.98 -11.02
CA ARG A 197 -8.87 -14.35 -12.43
C ARG A 197 -8.21 -13.32 -13.33
N ARG A 198 -7.89 -13.74 -14.56
CA ARG A 198 -7.38 -12.84 -15.59
C ARG A 198 -8.52 -11.94 -16.08
N LEU A 199 -8.27 -10.64 -16.11
CA LEU A 199 -9.24 -9.65 -16.56
C LEU A 199 -9.06 -9.31 -18.04
N SER A 200 -10.17 -9.10 -18.73
CA SER A 200 -10.20 -8.40 -20.01
C SER A 200 -10.01 -6.90 -19.80
N ARG A 201 -9.64 -6.14 -20.85
CA ARG A 201 -9.48 -4.67 -20.76
C ARG A 201 -10.74 -3.96 -20.24
N GLU A 202 -11.91 -4.44 -20.60
CA GLU A 202 -13.19 -3.90 -20.11
C GLU A 202 -13.38 -4.18 -18.63
N GLU A 203 -13.09 -5.40 -18.17
CA GLU A 203 -13.12 -5.75 -16.74
C GLU A 203 -12.05 -4.99 -15.94
N GLU A 204 -10.86 -4.71 -16.51
CA GLU A 204 -9.87 -3.83 -15.88
C GLU A 204 -10.42 -2.42 -15.68
N GLY A 205 -11.11 -1.86 -16.70
CA GLY A 205 -11.77 -0.56 -16.61
C GLY A 205 -12.81 -0.54 -15.50
N ARG A 206 -13.68 -1.57 -15.45
CA ARG A 206 -14.69 -1.74 -14.40
C ARG A 206 -14.09 -1.89 -13.01
N ALA A 207 -12.98 -2.62 -12.86
CA ALA A 207 -12.28 -2.75 -11.60
C ALA A 207 -11.72 -1.41 -11.11
N ARG A 208 -11.12 -0.62 -12.00
CA ARG A 208 -10.59 0.71 -11.64
C ARG A 208 -11.71 1.69 -11.28
N GLU A 209 -12.83 1.68 -12.01
CA GLU A 209 -14.00 2.49 -11.69
C GLU A 209 -14.58 2.11 -10.32
N ALA A 210 -14.77 0.82 -10.05
CA ALA A 210 -15.21 0.34 -8.75
C ALA A 210 -14.23 0.74 -7.62
N ALA A 211 -12.93 0.58 -7.84
CA ALA A 211 -11.94 1.01 -6.85
C ALA A 211 -12.00 2.51 -6.56
N GLN A 212 -12.22 3.34 -7.58
CA GLN A 212 -12.40 4.78 -7.41
C GLN A 212 -13.64 5.09 -6.56
N VAL A 213 -14.80 4.52 -6.90
CA VAL A 213 -16.07 4.72 -6.15
C VAL A 213 -15.94 4.25 -4.69
N LEU A 214 -15.30 3.10 -4.46
CA LEU A 214 -15.06 2.58 -3.12
C LEU A 214 -14.18 3.54 -2.31
N LEU A 215 -13.07 4.01 -2.90
CA LEU A 215 -12.15 4.93 -2.23
C LEU A 215 -12.80 6.29 -1.92
N GLU A 216 -13.58 6.84 -2.84
CA GLU A 216 -14.34 8.08 -2.62
C GLU A 216 -15.38 7.93 -1.50
N SER A 217 -16.07 6.78 -1.43
CA SER A 217 -17.03 6.48 -0.38
C SER A 217 -16.37 6.37 1.01
N LEU A 218 -15.11 5.92 1.06
CA LEU A 218 -14.33 5.78 2.29
C LEU A 218 -13.70 7.10 2.75
N LEU A 219 -13.24 7.92 1.80
CA LEU A 219 -12.51 9.16 2.09
C LEU A 219 -13.40 10.40 2.15
N GLY A 220 -14.64 10.30 1.66
CA GLY A 220 -15.62 11.38 1.68
C GLY A 220 -15.86 11.97 3.08
N PRO A 221 -16.40 13.20 3.15
CA PRO A 221 -16.70 13.84 4.43
C PRO A 221 -17.75 13.02 5.20
N VAL A 222 -17.47 12.75 6.48
CA VAL A 222 -18.39 12.05 7.37
C VAL A 222 -19.59 12.97 7.65
N GLY A 223 -20.65 12.85 6.86
CA GLY A 223 -21.99 13.38 7.15
C GLY A 223 -22.21 14.87 6.83
N GLY A 224 -22.73 15.13 5.64
CA GLY A 224 -23.59 16.28 5.33
C GLY A 224 -25.03 15.81 5.14
N GLY A 225 -25.63 15.20 6.17
CA GLY A 225 -26.96 14.61 6.09
C GLY A 225 -27.69 14.73 7.42
N GLY A 226 -28.26 15.90 7.70
CA GLY A 226 -29.20 16.10 8.80
C GLY A 226 -29.17 17.51 9.39
N GLY A 227 -30.10 18.38 8.96
CA GLY A 227 -30.50 19.56 9.73
C GLY A 227 -30.80 20.83 8.94
N ALA A 228 -31.93 20.85 8.22
CA ALA A 228 -32.96 21.91 8.20
C ALA A 228 -33.87 21.73 6.98
#